data_AF-A0A177TSQ0-F1
#
_entry.id   AF-A0A177TSQ0-F1
#
_cell.length_a   1.000
_cell.length_b   1.000
_cell.length_c   1.000
_cell.angle_alpha   90.00
_cell.angle_beta   90.00
_cell.angle_gamma   90.00
#
_symmetry.space_group_name_H-M   'P 1'
#
loop_
_entity.id
_entity.type
_entity.pdbx_description
1 polymer ?
#
loop_
_entity_poly.entity_id
_entity_poly.type
_entity_poly.pdbx_seq_one_letter_code
_entity_poly.pdbx_strand_id
1 'polypeptide(L)'
;MSCLLLLAALVTFVSASPLPVNTESSARRISSSPSNFAQSAPRPRLVKVLTNLLKVNLTNILSAPDPALALGRTLSGSDLPDPVSSITSSPNPLTNTDSPLPLPADIRNTIIQKTTMYSGAAYCPSVEAGNWTCGMLCDANPDFNLTSNGGDGSSKQRWFAGWNPTTKEIIVARQGSDFSHLLTFLYVADFLPQKLNAEAAKTFSRLPNSSRASSPQIPVGPLTNNLSSPLTGPSLADYAVVNMGFQSAWSQTYSDIKTQVQALLEAHPDAFRVFVTGHSLGATIAVLDGIALRNVVPTSVQVEVSVTGQPRVGNPVFAALLDQLVQTPAENFVYHRITNHADIFPHLFPLITGYQHSSNEIWIPTANSNFSTPAVLCPGKENQNCALSQVLSLTMTEHAGPYFGHYVGVPADCRA
;
A
#
# COMPACT_ATOMS: atom_id res chain seq x y z
N MET A 1 17.10 34.89 8.83
CA MET A 1 18.56 34.74 9.04
C MET A 1 18.72 33.67 10.12
N SER A 2 19.20 32.45 9.91
CA SER A 2 20.04 31.88 8.85
C SER A 2 19.54 30.46 8.53
N CYS A 3 19.12 30.23 7.29
CA CYS A 3 18.78 28.89 6.76
C CYS A 3 19.75 28.52 5.62
N LEU A 4 21.01 28.98 5.72
CA LEU A 4 21.99 28.94 4.62
C LEU A 4 23.36 28.34 5.01
N LEU A 5 23.45 27.62 6.13
CA LEU A 5 24.73 27.08 6.63
C LEU A 5 24.80 25.58 6.91
N LEU A 6 23.81 24.77 6.53
CA LEU A 6 23.89 23.30 6.67
C LEU A 6 24.26 22.53 5.38
N LEU A 7 24.52 23.22 4.27
CA LEU A 7 24.81 22.60 2.97
C LEU A 7 26.31 22.41 2.63
N ALA A 8 27.22 22.52 3.61
CA ALA A 8 28.66 22.53 3.35
C ALA A 8 29.51 21.47 4.11
N ALA A 9 28.92 20.35 4.55
CA ALA A 9 29.66 19.33 5.33
C ALA A 9 29.68 17.90 4.76
N LEU A 10 29.30 17.68 3.49
CA LEU A 10 29.25 16.34 2.88
C LEU A 10 30.09 16.15 1.62
N VAL A 11 31.07 17.03 1.37
CA VAL A 11 32.01 16.89 0.25
C VAL A 11 33.45 17.03 0.74
N THR A 12 33.93 16.06 1.52
CA THR A 12 35.36 15.70 1.60
C THR A 12 35.49 14.27 2.10
N PHE A 13 36.53 13.57 1.64
CA PHE A 13 36.93 12.18 1.92
C PHE A 13 36.41 11.09 0.96
N VAL A 14 36.92 11.10 -0.27
CA VAL A 14 37.33 9.86 -0.95
C VAL A 14 38.68 10.09 -1.63
N SER A 15 39.77 9.84 -0.89
CA SER A 15 41.09 9.56 -1.47
C SER A 15 42.13 9.25 -0.38
N ALA A 16 42.39 7.96 -0.12
CA ALA A 16 43.74 7.42 0.13
C ALA A 16 43.69 5.88 0.36
N SER A 17 44.71 5.22 -0.20
CA SER A 17 44.93 3.79 -0.44
C SER A 17 45.11 2.89 0.80
N PRO A 18 45.08 1.53 0.65
CA PRO A 18 45.15 0.59 1.76
C PRO A 18 46.60 0.24 2.16
N LEU A 19 46.81 -0.04 3.45
CA LEU A 19 48.06 -0.58 4.00
C LEU A 19 47.75 -1.79 4.93
N PRO A 20 48.74 -2.68 5.18
CA PRO A 20 48.59 -4.11 4.91
C PRO A 20 48.24 -4.97 6.12
N VAL A 21 47.84 -6.20 5.76
CA VAL A 21 47.57 -7.38 6.59
C VAL A 21 48.81 -7.79 7.40
N ASN A 22 48.61 -8.07 8.70
CA ASN A 22 49.50 -8.89 9.50
C ASN A 22 48.85 -10.24 9.80
N THR A 23 49.66 -11.28 9.67
CA THR A 23 49.36 -12.72 9.76
C THR A 23 49.48 -13.28 11.18
N GLU A 24 48.86 -14.47 11.34
CA GLU A 24 49.05 -15.52 12.37
C GLU A 24 48.18 -15.47 13.66
N SER A 25 47.23 -16.40 13.81
CA SER A 25 47.50 -17.77 14.30
C SER A 25 46.26 -18.71 14.27
N SER A 26 46.56 -19.98 13.97
CA SER A 26 45.84 -21.28 14.08
C SER A 26 44.85 -21.45 15.25
N ALA A 27 43.84 -22.33 15.31
CA ALA A 27 43.25 -23.41 14.51
C ALA A 27 41.88 -23.70 15.18
N ARG A 28 40.80 -24.05 14.49
CA ARG A 28 40.38 -25.43 14.23
C ARG A 28 39.19 -25.46 13.29
N ARG A 29 39.25 -26.43 12.38
CA ARG A 29 38.34 -26.72 11.28
C ARG A 29 37.18 -27.59 11.80
N ILE A 30 35.93 -27.20 11.57
CA ILE A 30 34.81 -28.15 11.38
C ILE A 30 34.24 -27.86 9.99
N SER A 31 34.24 -28.91 9.18
CA SER A 31 33.86 -28.92 7.78
C SER A 31 32.34 -29.01 7.61
N SER A 32 31.77 -28.06 6.88
CA SER A 32 30.55 -28.28 6.10
C SER A 32 30.69 -27.50 4.80
N SER A 33 30.63 -28.21 3.66
CA SER A 33 30.74 -27.65 2.30
C SER A 33 29.84 -26.43 2.10
N PRO A 34 30.34 -25.33 1.50
CA PRO A 34 29.48 -24.24 1.08
C PRO A 34 28.80 -24.62 -0.24
N SER A 35 27.49 -24.81 -0.21
CA SER A 35 26.66 -24.70 -1.40
C SER A 35 26.78 -23.28 -1.93
N ASN A 36 27.35 -23.12 -3.13
CA ASN A 36 27.36 -21.89 -3.90
C ASN A 36 25.92 -21.45 -4.20
N PHE A 37 25.30 -20.71 -3.29
CA PHE A 37 24.19 -19.82 -3.63
C PHE A 37 24.78 -18.47 -4.02
N ALA A 38 24.88 -18.26 -5.32
CA ALA A 38 25.12 -16.95 -5.89
C ALA A 38 24.05 -16.00 -5.32
N GLN A 39 24.48 -15.02 -4.53
CA GLN A 39 23.71 -13.85 -4.17
C GLN A 39 23.31 -13.15 -5.47
N SER A 40 22.11 -13.42 -5.98
CA SER A 40 21.56 -12.63 -7.07
C SER A 40 21.02 -11.33 -6.48
N ALA A 41 21.89 -10.33 -6.35
CA ALA A 41 21.44 -8.95 -6.27
C ALA A 41 20.52 -8.66 -7.47
N PRO A 42 19.37 -7.99 -7.28
CA PRO A 42 18.49 -7.66 -8.40
C PRO A 42 19.24 -6.75 -9.38
N ARG A 43 19.17 -7.08 -10.67
CA ARG A 43 19.98 -6.45 -11.72
C ARG A 43 19.69 -4.93 -11.82
N PRO A 44 20.69 -4.04 -11.72
CA PRO A 44 20.55 -2.59 -11.93
C PRO A 44 20.12 -2.17 -13.36
N ARG A 45 19.87 -3.14 -14.26
CA ARG A 45 19.38 -2.91 -15.62
C ARG A 45 17.89 -2.59 -15.71
N LEU A 46 17.03 -3.05 -14.77
CA LEU A 46 15.57 -2.84 -14.91
C LEU A 46 15.15 -1.38 -14.69
N VAL A 47 15.70 -0.72 -13.66
CA VAL A 47 15.49 0.71 -13.38
C VAL A 47 15.89 1.57 -14.60
N LYS A 48 16.98 1.19 -15.29
CA LYS A 48 17.52 1.90 -16.46
C LYS A 48 16.70 1.70 -17.74
N VAL A 49 15.94 0.60 -17.84
CA VAL A 49 15.06 0.32 -18.99
C VAL A 49 13.73 1.07 -18.84
N LEU A 50 13.22 1.22 -17.61
CA LEU A 50 11.96 1.90 -17.33
C LEU A 50 12.03 3.44 -17.42
N THR A 51 13.16 4.05 -17.05
CA THR A 51 13.39 5.49 -17.21
C THR A 51 13.29 5.96 -18.67
N ASN A 52 13.49 5.04 -19.63
CA ASN A 52 13.37 5.34 -21.05
C ASN A 52 11.95 5.18 -21.62
N LEU A 53 11.08 4.37 -20.97
CA LEU A 53 9.70 4.14 -21.44
C LEU A 53 8.72 5.20 -20.95
N LEU A 54 8.96 5.81 -19.78
CA LEU A 54 8.14 6.90 -19.22
C LEU A 54 8.88 8.27 -19.20
N LYS A 55 10.12 8.36 -19.70
CA LYS A 55 10.99 9.55 -19.62
C LYS A 55 11.10 10.14 -18.20
N VAL A 56 10.97 9.31 -17.16
CA VAL A 56 11.01 9.76 -15.76
C VAL A 56 12.46 10.10 -15.40
N ASN A 57 12.75 11.40 -15.30
CA ASN A 57 14.06 11.87 -14.83
C ASN A 57 14.09 11.86 -13.31
N LEU A 58 14.55 10.75 -12.75
CA LEU A 58 14.68 10.52 -11.31
C LEU A 58 15.44 11.62 -10.59
N THR A 59 16.50 12.17 -11.20
CA THR A 59 17.32 13.22 -10.58
C THR A 59 16.48 14.48 -10.35
N ASN A 60 15.68 14.90 -11.33
CA ASN A 60 14.83 16.08 -11.20
C ASN A 60 13.76 15.89 -10.12
N ILE A 61 13.14 14.70 -10.07
CA ILE A 61 12.12 14.35 -9.09
C ILE A 61 12.69 14.38 -7.68
N LEU A 62 13.80 13.68 -7.45
CA LEU A 62 14.42 13.57 -6.12
C LEU A 62 15.02 14.90 -5.63
N SER A 63 15.39 15.80 -6.54
CA SER A 63 15.88 17.14 -6.21
C SER A 63 14.79 18.19 -6.00
N ALA A 64 13.52 17.87 -6.27
CA ALA A 64 12.43 18.83 -6.16
C ALA A 64 12.12 19.15 -4.68
N PRO A 65 11.54 20.33 -4.37
CA PRO A 65 11.13 20.68 -3.01
C PRO A 65 10.08 19.72 -2.42
N ASP A 66 9.16 19.25 -3.26
CA ASP A 66 8.27 18.12 -2.97
C ASP A 66 8.46 17.06 -4.06
N PRO A 67 9.30 16.05 -3.80
CA PRO A 67 9.58 14.99 -4.76
C PRO A 67 8.36 14.16 -5.15
N ALA A 68 7.39 13.93 -4.27
CA ALA A 68 6.21 13.14 -4.59
C ALA A 68 5.24 13.92 -5.48
N LEU A 69 5.09 15.24 -5.24
CA LEU A 69 4.35 16.13 -6.13
C LEU A 69 5.00 16.21 -7.52
N ALA A 70 6.33 16.31 -7.57
CA ALA A 70 7.09 16.29 -8.84
C ALA A 70 6.92 14.97 -9.59
N LEU A 71 6.89 13.85 -8.87
CA LEU A 71 6.57 12.53 -9.43
C LEU A 71 5.15 12.53 -10.02
N GLY A 72 4.14 12.97 -9.27
CA GLY A 72 2.75 13.04 -9.75
C GLY A 72 2.64 13.81 -11.07
N ARG A 73 3.22 15.01 -11.15
CA ARG A 73 3.29 15.83 -12.39
C ARG A 73 4.01 15.13 -13.54
N THR A 74 5.10 14.43 -13.23
CA THR A 74 5.84 13.67 -14.24
C THR A 74 5.00 12.52 -14.79
N LEU A 75 4.28 11.80 -13.91
CA LEU A 75 3.42 10.69 -14.30
C LEU A 75 2.18 11.15 -15.08
N SER A 76 1.60 12.30 -14.72
CA SER A 76 0.45 12.87 -15.42
C SER A 76 0.82 13.51 -16.76
N GLY A 77 2.08 13.92 -16.93
CA GLY A 77 2.52 14.74 -18.06
C GLY A 77 1.92 16.15 -18.03
N SER A 78 1.56 16.67 -16.85
CA SER A 78 0.85 17.93 -16.64
C SER A 78 1.39 18.67 -15.40
N ASP A 79 1.17 19.98 -15.35
CA ASP A 79 1.45 20.80 -14.15
C ASP A 79 0.53 20.43 -12.97
N LEU A 80 -0.60 19.79 -13.27
CA LEU A 80 -1.48 19.17 -12.28
C LEU A 80 -1.01 17.74 -12.01
N PRO A 81 -0.73 17.36 -10.76
CA PRO A 81 -0.26 16.02 -10.43
C PRO A 81 -1.31 14.94 -10.72
N ASP A 82 -2.60 15.27 -10.66
CA ASP A 82 -3.69 14.33 -10.90
C ASP A 82 -4.86 15.01 -11.62
N PRO A 83 -4.73 15.28 -12.93
CA PRO A 83 -5.76 15.99 -13.68
C PRO A 83 -6.97 15.08 -13.89
N VAL A 84 -8.14 15.57 -13.47
CA VAL A 84 -9.42 14.92 -13.73
C VAL A 84 -9.86 15.25 -15.16
N SER A 85 -10.15 14.23 -15.96
CA SER A 85 -10.70 14.43 -17.31
C SER A 85 -12.15 14.90 -17.21
N SER A 86 -12.52 15.94 -17.95
CA SER A 86 -13.88 16.53 -17.94
C SER A 86 -14.96 15.68 -18.66
N ILE A 87 -14.75 14.38 -18.84
CA ILE A 87 -15.63 13.55 -19.68
C ILE A 87 -16.95 13.29 -18.97
N THR A 88 -17.96 13.96 -19.51
CA THR A 88 -19.38 13.88 -19.17
C THR A 88 -20.04 12.64 -19.80
N SER A 89 -20.97 12.03 -19.05
CA SER A 89 -21.91 10.97 -19.47
C SER A 89 -21.32 9.62 -19.90
N SER A 90 -20.70 8.89 -18.96
CA SER A 90 -20.56 7.42 -19.04
C SER A 90 -21.54 6.76 -18.06
N PRO A 91 -22.18 5.62 -18.39
CA PRO A 91 -22.99 4.85 -17.43
C PRO A 91 -22.19 4.35 -16.22
N ASN A 92 -20.85 4.28 -16.33
CA ASN A 92 -19.92 4.10 -15.24
C ASN A 92 -18.98 5.32 -15.19
N PRO A 93 -19.35 6.41 -14.49
CA PRO A 93 -18.51 7.59 -14.40
C PRO A 93 -17.21 7.27 -13.66
N LEU A 94 -16.10 7.88 -14.10
CA LEU A 94 -14.79 7.69 -13.45
C LEU A 94 -14.69 8.42 -12.11
N THR A 95 -15.60 9.36 -11.84
CA THR A 95 -15.64 10.16 -10.63
C THR A 95 -17.06 10.27 -10.09
N ASN A 96 -17.18 10.45 -8.78
CA ASN A 96 -18.45 10.71 -8.10
C ASN A 96 -18.52 12.18 -7.63
N THR A 97 -19.73 12.73 -7.54
CA THR A 97 -19.98 14.12 -7.11
C THR A 97 -21.01 14.21 -6.00
N ASP A 98 -21.39 13.09 -5.39
CA ASP A 98 -22.32 13.06 -4.27
C ASP A 98 -21.68 13.73 -3.05
N SER A 99 -22.52 14.31 -2.19
CA SER A 99 -22.07 14.98 -0.98
C SER A 99 -21.47 13.97 0.02
N PRO A 100 -20.33 14.30 0.67
CA PRO A 100 -19.75 13.46 1.71
C PRO A 100 -20.71 13.28 2.89
N LEU A 101 -20.65 12.09 3.51
CA LEU A 101 -21.50 11.71 4.64
C LEU A 101 -20.71 11.76 5.95
N PRO A 102 -21.37 11.99 7.11
CA PRO A 102 -20.70 11.89 8.41
C PRO A 102 -20.09 10.50 8.63
N LEU A 103 -18.86 10.45 9.16
CA LEU A 103 -18.20 9.18 9.49
C LEU A 103 -18.83 8.53 10.74
N PRO A 104 -19.26 7.26 10.69
CA PRO A 104 -19.72 6.51 11.86
C PRO A 104 -18.64 6.38 12.95
N ALA A 105 -19.07 6.43 14.22
CA ALA A 105 -18.17 6.44 15.37
C ALA A 105 -17.41 5.12 15.56
N ASP A 106 -18.02 3.99 15.25
CA ASP A 106 -17.42 2.65 15.28
C ASP A 106 -16.28 2.51 14.25
N ILE A 107 -16.49 3.00 13.03
CA ILE A 107 -15.45 3.03 12.01
C ILE A 107 -14.31 3.97 12.43
N ARG A 108 -14.62 5.17 12.93
CA ARG A 108 -13.62 6.08 13.50
C ARG A 108 -12.79 5.41 14.59
N ASN A 109 -13.43 4.72 15.53
CA ASN A 109 -12.75 4.05 16.63
C ASN A 109 -11.86 2.92 16.13
N THR A 110 -12.31 2.15 15.13
CA THR A 110 -11.48 1.13 14.47
C THR A 110 -10.23 1.76 13.84
N ILE A 111 -10.36 2.93 13.19
CA ILE A 111 -9.21 3.61 12.60
C ILE A 111 -8.18 4.01 13.66
N ILE A 112 -8.64 4.68 14.72
CA ILE A 112 -7.79 5.23 15.79
C ILE A 112 -7.11 4.10 16.58
N GLN A 113 -7.84 3.04 16.91
CA GLN A 113 -7.36 2.00 17.83
C GLN A 113 -6.65 0.84 17.12
N LYS A 114 -6.96 0.60 15.85
CA LYS A 114 -6.45 -0.55 15.09
C LYS A 114 -5.69 -0.13 13.85
N THR A 115 -6.32 0.58 12.92
CA THR A 115 -5.71 0.88 11.62
C THR A 115 -4.40 1.63 11.77
N THR A 116 -4.37 2.76 12.47
CA THR A 116 -3.16 3.57 12.65
C THR A 116 -2.13 2.87 13.54
N MET A 117 -2.58 2.16 14.58
CA MET A 117 -1.71 1.45 15.53
C MET A 117 -0.97 0.29 14.90
N TYR A 118 -1.68 -0.65 14.27
CA TYR A 118 -1.06 -1.82 13.65
C TYR A 118 -0.26 -1.46 12.40
N SER A 119 -0.73 -0.51 11.58
CA SER A 119 0.05 -0.05 10.42
C SER A 119 1.31 0.71 10.85
N GLY A 120 1.25 1.51 11.93
CA GLY A 120 2.43 2.15 12.53
C GLY A 120 3.42 1.13 13.10
N ALA A 121 2.92 0.13 13.84
CA ALA A 121 3.74 -0.93 14.44
C ALA A 121 4.56 -1.72 13.39
N ALA A 122 4.06 -1.81 12.15
CA ALA A 122 4.77 -2.51 11.06
C ALA A 122 6.09 -1.84 10.66
N TYR A 123 6.30 -0.58 11.04
CA TYR A 123 7.56 0.14 10.84
C TYR A 123 8.59 -0.10 11.96
N CYS A 124 8.19 -0.72 13.07
CA CYS A 124 9.00 -0.75 14.28
C CYS A 124 10.02 -1.90 14.29
N PRO A 125 11.31 -1.61 14.57
CA PRO A 125 12.35 -2.64 14.64
C PRO A 125 12.09 -3.74 15.68
N SER A 126 11.39 -3.42 16.79
CA SER A 126 11.01 -4.42 17.79
C SER A 126 10.04 -5.46 17.23
N VAL A 127 9.04 -5.02 16.46
CA VAL A 127 8.07 -5.90 15.79
C VAL A 127 8.76 -6.73 14.71
N GLU A 128 9.72 -6.16 13.98
CA GLU A 128 10.59 -6.91 13.07
C GLU A 128 11.43 -7.98 13.80
N ALA A 129 11.86 -7.72 15.03
CA ALA A 129 12.56 -8.68 15.85
C ALA A 129 11.63 -9.73 16.50
N GLY A 130 10.32 -9.69 16.22
CA GLY A 130 9.33 -10.61 16.79
C GLY A 130 8.84 -10.19 18.19
N ASN A 131 9.10 -8.96 18.62
CA ASN A 131 8.71 -8.46 19.94
C ASN A 131 7.60 -7.40 19.84
N TRP A 132 6.49 -7.62 20.55
CA TRP A 132 5.39 -6.65 20.64
C TRP A 132 5.67 -5.54 21.65
N THR A 133 6.75 -4.78 21.41
CA THR A 133 7.22 -3.70 22.30
C THR A 133 7.58 -2.47 21.48
N CYS A 134 6.57 -1.70 21.09
CA CYS A 134 6.69 -0.55 20.17
C CYS A 134 6.01 0.72 20.71
N GLY A 135 6.08 0.92 22.03
CA GLY A 135 5.50 2.06 22.72
C GLY A 135 3.99 2.17 22.50
N MET A 136 3.50 3.39 22.31
CA MET A 136 2.07 3.68 22.20
C MET A 136 1.34 2.85 21.12
N LEU A 137 2.03 2.45 20.06
CA LEU A 137 1.47 1.65 18.97
C LEU A 137 1.11 0.23 19.43
N CYS A 138 1.98 -0.39 20.23
CA CYS A 138 1.77 -1.72 20.80
C CYS A 138 0.89 -1.64 22.06
N ASP A 139 1.05 -0.60 22.87
CA ASP A 139 0.30 -0.40 24.12
C ASP A 139 -1.19 -0.15 23.88
N ALA A 140 -1.57 0.30 22.68
CA ALA A 140 -2.97 0.40 22.27
C ALA A 140 -3.65 -0.97 22.12
N ASN A 141 -2.87 -2.04 21.89
CA ASN A 141 -3.35 -3.41 21.75
C ASN A 141 -2.40 -4.37 22.52
N PRO A 142 -2.37 -4.28 23.87
CA PRO A 142 -1.32 -4.91 24.68
C PRO A 142 -1.46 -6.44 24.77
N ASP A 143 -2.64 -6.96 24.43
CA ASP A 143 -2.95 -8.39 24.42
C ASP A 143 -2.70 -9.06 23.07
N PHE A 144 -2.36 -8.29 22.04
CA PHE A 144 -2.01 -8.82 20.74
C PHE A 144 -0.77 -9.72 20.83
N ASN A 145 -0.93 -10.96 20.38
CA ASN A 145 0.14 -11.93 20.31
C ASN A 145 0.71 -11.96 18.89
N LEU A 146 1.89 -11.36 18.73
CA LEU A 146 2.68 -11.43 17.51
C LEU A 146 3.19 -12.87 17.30
N THR A 147 2.67 -13.54 16.26
CA THR A 147 2.99 -14.96 15.99
C THR A 147 3.97 -15.15 14.85
N SER A 148 4.01 -14.21 13.90
CA SER A 148 4.88 -14.29 12.74
C SER A 148 5.15 -12.92 12.16
N ASN A 149 6.32 -12.77 11.56
CA ASN A 149 6.74 -11.58 10.87
C ASN A 149 7.76 -11.94 9.79
N GLY A 150 7.94 -11.05 8.82
CA GLY A 150 8.90 -11.27 7.74
C GLY A 150 9.07 -10.04 6.86
N GLY A 151 9.81 -10.23 5.76
CA GLY A 151 10.24 -9.15 4.87
C GLY A 151 11.58 -8.54 5.29
N ASP A 152 12.18 -7.79 4.37
CA ASP A 152 13.48 -7.12 4.53
C ASP A 152 13.36 -5.58 4.53
N GLY A 153 12.15 -5.04 4.33
CA GLY A 153 11.88 -3.60 4.26
C GLY A 153 12.37 -2.95 2.96
N SER A 154 12.85 -3.74 2.00
CA SER A 154 13.37 -3.30 0.71
C SER A 154 12.63 -4.01 -0.42
N SER A 155 13.16 -5.12 -0.92
CA SER A 155 12.55 -5.90 -2.01
C SER A 155 11.29 -6.63 -1.55
N LYS A 156 11.22 -6.99 -0.25
CA LYS A 156 10.11 -7.62 0.43
C LYS A 156 9.66 -6.70 1.56
N GLN A 157 8.54 -6.01 1.37
CA GLN A 157 8.00 -5.14 2.41
C GLN A 157 7.76 -5.92 3.71
N ARG A 158 8.10 -5.31 4.85
CA ARG A 158 7.89 -5.98 6.13
C ARG A 158 6.42 -6.21 6.38
N TRP A 159 6.14 -7.30 7.08
CA TRP A 159 4.79 -7.67 7.47
C TRP A 159 4.82 -8.40 8.80
N PHE A 160 3.69 -8.40 9.49
CA PHE A 160 3.47 -9.26 10.63
C PHE A 160 2.05 -9.80 10.65
N ALA A 161 1.87 -10.94 11.32
CA ALA A 161 0.59 -11.53 11.60
C ALA A 161 0.51 -12.11 13.02
N GLY A 162 -0.68 -12.05 13.62
CA GLY A 162 -0.89 -12.50 14.98
C GLY A 162 -2.35 -12.59 15.40
N TRP A 163 -2.55 -12.95 16.65
CA TRP A 163 -3.86 -13.14 17.26
C TRP A 163 -4.09 -12.13 18.38
N ASN A 164 -5.22 -11.43 18.34
CA ASN A 164 -5.70 -10.64 19.46
C ASN A 164 -6.83 -11.42 20.17
N PRO A 165 -6.62 -11.92 21.41
CA PRO A 165 -7.60 -12.71 22.13
C PRO A 165 -8.80 -11.90 22.65
N THR A 166 -8.60 -10.63 23.04
CA THR A 166 -9.71 -9.80 23.55
C THR A 166 -10.69 -9.47 22.44
N THR A 167 -10.17 -9.08 21.29
CA THR A 167 -11.00 -8.77 20.13
C THR A 167 -11.30 -10.00 19.29
N LYS A 168 -10.72 -11.17 19.55
CA LYS A 168 -10.91 -12.40 18.76
C LYS A 168 -10.60 -12.22 17.26
N GLU A 169 -9.49 -11.57 16.98
CA GLU A 169 -9.10 -11.16 15.64
C GLU A 169 -7.74 -11.69 15.25
N ILE A 170 -7.64 -12.11 13.99
CA ILE A 170 -6.35 -12.32 13.34
C ILE A 170 -5.97 -11.00 12.69
N ILE A 171 -4.79 -10.48 13.01
CA ILE A 171 -4.29 -9.22 12.44
C ILE A 171 -3.21 -9.54 11.43
N VAL A 172 -3.26 -8.87 10.28
CA VAL A 172 -2.19 -8.84 9.28
C VAL A 172 -1.87 -7.38 8.98
N ALA A 173 -0.61 -6.99 9.14
CA ALA A 173 -0.19 -5.61 8.87
C ALA A 173 1.00 -5.54 7.94
N ARG A 174 1.01 -4.52 7.09
CA ARG A 174 2.04 -4.26 6.09
C ARG A 174 2.75 -2.95 6.35
N GLN A 175 4.08 -3.01 6.37
CA GLN A 175 4.92 -1.83 6.32
C GLN A 175 4.81 -1.18 4.93
N GLY A 176 4.75 0.15 4.89
CA GLY A 176 5.04 0.89 3.66
C GLY A 176 6.54 1.16 3.49
N SER A 177 6.88 2.11 2.63
CA SER A 177 8.27 2.56 2.47
C SER A 177 8.60 3.70 3.44
N ASP A 178 9.89 3.89 3.72
CA ASP A 178 10.39 5.12 4.34
C ASP A 178 10.47 6.23 3.28
N PHE A 179 9.66 7.29 3.43
CA PHE A 179 9.57 8.38 2.45
C PHE A 179 10.75 9.34 2.47
N SER A 180 11.58 9.33 3.52
CA SER A 180 12.91 9.97 3.45
C SER A 180 13.76 9.37 2.32
N HIS A 181 13.36 8.19 1.85
CA HIS A 181 13.87 7.53 0.65
C HIS A 181 12.72 7.33 -0.37
N LEU A 182 12.15 8.41 -0.94
CA LEU A 182 11.21 8.32 -2.09
C LEU A 182 11.72 7.36 -3.20
N LEU A 183 13.03 7.25 -3.35
CA LEU A 183 13.68 6.26 -4.22
C LEU A 183 13.22 4.82 -3.96
N THR A 184 13.04 4.41 -2.70
CA THR A 184 12.55 3.08 -2.32
C THR A 184 11.12 2.87 -2.83
N PHE A 185 10.25 3.87 -2.71
CA PHE A 185 8.91 3.80 -3.28
C PHE A 185 8.97 3.66 -4.81
N LEU A 186 9.77 4.50 -5.50
CA LEU A 186 9.92 4.43 -6.96
C LEU A 186 10.46 3.08 -7.44
N TYR A 187 11.33 2.45 -6.64
CA TYR A 187 11.88 1.15 -6.94
C TYR A 187 10.83 0.04 -6.82
N VAL A 188 10.00 0.09 -5.77
CA VAL A 188 9.03 -0.98 -5.47
C VAL A 188 7.70 -0.79 -6.20
N ALA A 189 7.31 0.43 -6.52
CA ALA A 189 6.01 0.76 -7.09
C ALA A 189 5.96 0.72 -8.63
N ASP A 190 6.93 0.06 -9.29
CA ASP A 190 7.10 -0.05 -10.75
C ASP A 190 5.85 0.37 -11.55
N PHE A 191 5.96 1.48 -12.28
CA PHE A 191 4.84 2.16 -12.93
C PHE A 191 4.15 1.37 -14.06
N LEU A 192 4.68 0.20 -14.41
CA LEU A 192 4.11 -0.63 -15.45
C LEU A 192 2.80 -1.30 -14.99
N PRO A 193 1.77 -1.31 -15.84
CA PRO A 193 0.60 -2.14 -15.63
C PRO A 193 0.94 -3.63 -15.81
N GLN A 194 0.33 -4.49 -15.01
CA GLN A 194 0.38 -5.94 -15.15
C GLN A 194 -1.01 -6.56 -14.92
N LYS A 195 -1.32 -7.66 -15.63
CA LYS A 195 -2.53 -8.45 -15.36
C LYS A 195 -2.56 -8.87 -13.88
N LEU A 196 -3.75 -8.78 -13.26
CA LEU A 196 -3.96 -9.21 -11.89
C LEU A 196 -3.54 -10.68 -11.70
N ASN A 197 -2.84 -10.95 -10.60
CA ASN A 197 -2.37 -12.27 -10.22
C ASN A 197 -3.55 -13.24 -10.08
N ALA A 198 -3.34 -14.49 -10.50
CA ALA A 198 -4.37 -15.52 -10.52
C ALA A 198 -5.03 -15.75 -9.15
N GLU A 199 -4.31 -15.65 -8.04
CA GLU A 199 -4.88 -15.87 -6.71
C GLU A 199 -5.87 -14.75 -6.34
N ALA A 200 -5.49 -13.49 -6.54
CA ALA A 200 -6.40 -12.36 -6.32
C ALA A 200 -7.57 -12.37 -7.33
N ALA A 201 -7.29 -12.69 -8.60
CA ALA A 201 -8.31 -12.79 -9.64
C ALA A 201 -9.34 -13.88 -9.34
N LYS A 202 -8.93 -15.00 -8.72
CA LYS A 202 -9.82 -16.10 -8.31
C LYS A 202 -10.91 -15.65 -7.33
N THR A 203 -10.62 -14.70 -6.45
CA THR A 203 -11.64 -14.09 -5.58
C THR A 203 -12.73 -13.44 -6.43
N PHE A 204 -12.33 -12.63 -7.40
CA PHE A 204 -13.26 -11.91 -8.26
C PHE A 204 -14.03 -12.78 -9.24
N SER A 205 -13.44 -13.86 -9.75
CA SER A 205 -14.12 -14.77 -10.68
C SER A 205 -15.35 -15.45 -10.07
N ARG A 206 -15.43 -15.54 -8.74
CA ARG A 206 -16.55 -16.16 -8.01
C ARG A 206 -17.71 -15.21 -7.72
N LEU A 207 -17.53 -13.90 -7.93
CA LEU A 207 -18.57 -12.91 -7.72
C LEU A 207 -19.72 -13.06 -8.74
N PRO A 208 -20.96 -12.68 -8.40
CA PRO A 208 -22.09 -12.67 -9.33
C PRO A 208 -21.79 -11.84 -10.59
N ASN A 209 -22.39 -12.13 -11.75
CA ASN A 209 -22.19 -11.31 -12.96
C ASN A 209 -20.72 -11.04 -13.35
N SER A 210 -19.78 -11.89 -12.93
CA SER A 210 -18.35 -11.75 -13.21
C SER A 210 -17.99 -12.00 -14.68
N SER A 211 -18.97 -12.27 -15.54
CA SER A 211 -18.77 -12.41 -16.98
C SER A 211 -18.58 -11.05 -17.64
N ARG A 212 -17.58 -10.91 -18.53
CA ARG A 212 -17.33 -9.66 -19.24
C ARG A 212 -18.50 -9.26 -20.15
N ALA A 213 -19.17 -10.24 -20.75
CA ALA A 213 -20.33 -9.98 -21.61
C ALA A 213 -21.51 -9.37 -20.84
N SER A 214 -21.61 -9.66 -19.54
CA SER A 214 -22.63 -9.08 -18.65
C SER A 214 -22.30 -7.67 -18.18
N SER A 215 -21.03 -7.23 -18.25
CA SER A 215 -20.59 -5.89 -17.85
C SER A 215 -19.52 -5.30 -18.78
N PRO A 216 -19.79 -5.15 -20.10
CA PRO A 216 -18.81 -4.65 -21.07
C PRO A 216 -18.59 -3.13 -20.96
N GLN A 217 -19.42 -2.43 -20.17
CA GLN A 217 -19.44 -0.98 -20.05
C GLN A 217 -18.36 -0.44 -19.10
N ILE A 218 -17.61 -1.29 -18.39
CA ILE A 218 -16.52 -0.83 -17.53
C ILE A 218 -15.30 -0.58 -18.41
N PRO A 219 -14.81 0.67 -18.49
CA PRO A 219 -13.66 0.99 -19.32
C PRO A 219 -12.42 0.26 -18.79
N VAL A 220 -11.74 -0.49 -19.66
CA VAL A 220 -10.47 -1.16 -19.29
C VAL A 220 -9.31 -0.17 -19.09
N GLY A 221 -9.47 1.06 -19.61
CA GLY A 221 -8.54 2.17 -19.47
C GLY A 221 -7.30 2.08 -20.36
N PRO A 222 -6.55 3.19 -20.51
CA PRO A 222 -5.34 3.26 -21.35
C PRO A 222 -4.19 2.37 -20.85
N LEU A 223 -4.23 1.90 -19.60
CA LEU A 223 -3.23 0.97 -19.05
C LEU A 223 -3.05 -0.30 -19.89
N THR A 224 -4.13 -0.77 -20.53
CA THR A 224 -4.09 -1.99 -21.34
C THR A 224 -3.25 -1.86 -22.62
N ASN A 225 -3.05 -0.64 -23.11
CA ASN A 225 -2.25 -0.38 -24.32
C ASN A 225 -0.75 -0.63 -24.10
N ASN A 226 -0.30 -0.63 -22.85
CA ASN A 226 1.10 -0.81 -22.48
C ASN A 226 1.43 -2.24 -22.03
N LEU A 227 0.50 -3.19 -22.22
CA LEU A 227 0.72 -4.59 -21.89
C LEU A 227 1.46 -5.31 -23.02
N SER A 228 2.33 -6.25 -22.64
CA SER A 228 3.08 -7.10 -23.59
C SER A 228 2.20 -8.07 -24.36
N SER A 229 0.95 -8.27 -23.94
CA SER A 229 -0.03 -9.12 -24.61
C SER A 229 -1.46 -8.62 -24.37
N PRO A 230 -2.37 -8.75 -25.35
CA PRO A 230 -3.77 -8.38 -25.16
C PRO A 230 -4.43 -9.17 -24.02
N LEU A 231 -5.27 -8.49 -23.22
CA LEU A 231 -6.10 -9.16 -22.23
C LEU A 231 -7.23 -9.92 -22.94
N THR A 232 -7.36 -11.19 -22.59
CA THR A 232 -8.38 -12.10 -23.13
C THR A 232 -8.95 -12.94 -22.00
N GLY A 233 -10.20 -13.36 -22.16
CA GLY A 233 -10.90 -14.21 -21.21
C GLY A 233 -12.39 -13.87 -21.09
N PRO A 234 -13.19 -14.79 -20.53
CA PRO A 234 -14.63 -14.63 -20.39
C PRO A 234 -15.02 -13.82 -19.14
N SER A 235 -14.15 -13.72 -18.14
CA SER A 235 -14.44 -13.01 -16.89
C SER A 235 -13.98 -11.57 -16.95
N LEU A 236 -14.68 -10.68 -16.25
CA LEU A 236 -14.24 -9.30 -16.02
C LEU A 236 -12.89 -9.26 -15.28
N ALA A 237 -12.60 -10.24 -14.41
CA ALA A 237 -11.32 -10.37 -13.72
C ALA A 237 -10.13 -10.57 -14.68
N ASP A 238 -10.36 -11.10 -15.89
CA ASP A 238 -9.32 -11.24 -16.91
C ASP A 238 -8.81 -9.90 -17.47
N TYR A 239 -9.56 -8.82 -17.21
CA TYR A 239 -9.28 -7.46 -17.66
C TYR A 239 -8.86 -6.54 -16.50
N ALA A 240 -8.75 -7.10 -15.29
CA ALA A 240 -8.19 -6.41 -14.14
C ALA A 240 -6.68 -6.28 -14.30
N VAL A 241 -6.20 -5.05 -14.20
CA VAL A 241 -4.79 -4.69 -14.30
C VAL A 241 -4.43 -3.90 -13.05
N VAL A 242 -3.29 -4.21 -12.48
CA VAL A 242 -2.74 -3.53 -11.31
C VAL A 242 -1.33 -3.05 -11.60
N ASN A 243 -0.82 -2.18 -10.73
CA ASN A 243 0.57 -1.79 -10.75
C ASN A 243 1.49 -3.02 -10.54
N MET A 244 2.45 -3.23 -11.44
CA MET A 244 3.34 -4.39 -11.41
C MET A 244 4.17 -4.42 -10.14
N GLY A 245 4.66 -3.26 -9.69
CA GLY A 245 5.48 -3.15 -8.50
C GLY A 245 4.76 -3.58 -7.23
N PHE A 246 3.55 -3.05 -7.02
CA PHE A 246 2.69 -3.43 -5.90
C PHE A 246 2.38 -4.92 -5.88
N GLN A 247 1.99 -5.48 -7.02
CA GLN A 247 1.71 -6.91 -7.13
C GLN A 247 2.96 -7.77 -6.92
N SER A 248 4.12 -7.33 -7.43
CA SER A 248 5.39 -8.03 -7.24
C SER A 248 5.79 -8.05 -5.77
N ALA A 249 5.67 -6.92 -5.07
CA ALA A 249 5.93 -6.84 -3.62
C ALA A 249 4.98 -7.75 -2.82
N TRP A 250 3.69 -7.73 -3.13
CA TRP A 250 2.69 -8.60 -2.54
C TRP A 250 3.00 -10.09 -2.75
N SER A 251 3.25 -10.49 -4.00
CA SER A 251 3.43 -11.91 -4.37
C SER A 251 4.65 -12.58 -3.71
N GLN A 252 5.68 -11.81 -3.36
CA GLN A 252 6.89 -12.32 -2.71
C GLN A 252 6.70 -12.82 -1.28
N THR A 253 5.60 -12.43 -0.62
CA THR A 253 5.38 -12.69 0.82
C THR A 253 3.98 -13.26 1.09
N TYR A 254 3.07 -13.21 0.12
CA TYR A 254 1.70 -13.66 0.28
C TYR A 254 1.58 -15.16 0.63
N SER A 255 2.45 -16.03 0.13
CA SER A 255 2.44 -17.46 0.49
C SER A 255 2.61 -17.69 1.99
N ASP A 256 3.49 -16.91 2.61
CA ASP A 256 3.83 -17.04 4.03
C ASP A 256 2.66 -16.50 4.87
N ILE A 257 2.13 -15.32 4.50
CA ILE A 257 0.96 -14.74 5.16
C ILE A 257 -0.27 -15.65 5.05
N LYS A 258 -0.53 -16.19 3.86
CA LYS A 258 -1.62 -17.13 3.63
C LYS A 258 -1.50 -18.34 4.56
N THR A 259 -0.30 -18.92 4.65
CA THR A 259 -0.02 -20.06 5.53
C THR A 259 -0.28 -19.70 6.99
N GLN A 260 0.20 -18.54 7.45
CA GLN A 260 0.04 -18.13 8.84
C GLN A 260 -1.40 -17.77 9.20
N VAL A 261 -2.13 -17.11 8.31
CA VAL A 261 -3.57 -16.85 8.54
C VAL A 261 -4.35 -18.16 8.62
N GLN A 262 -4.05 -19.14 7.77
CA GLN A 262 -4.69 -20.46 7.85
C GLN A 262 -4.37 -21.17 9.18
N ALA A 263 -3.11 -21.16 9.61
CA ALA A 263 -2.71 -21.76 10.89
C ALA A 263 -3.39 -21.06 12.08
N LEU A 264 -3.52 -19.72 12.05
CA LEU A 264 -4.22 -18.97 13.09
C LEU A 264 -5.73 -19.24 13.12
N LEU A 265 -6.37 -19.40 11.96
CA LEU A 265 -7.78 -19.78 11.87
C LEU A 265 -8.03 -21.19 12.45
N GLU A 266 -7.09 -22.12 12.23
CA GLU A 266 -7.15 -23.46 12.81
C GLU A 266 -6.92 -23.44 14.32
N ALA A 267 -5.98 -22.63 14.81
CA ALA A 267 -5.68 -22.49 16.23
C ALA A 267 -6.76 -21.72 17.01
N HIS A 268 -7.49 -20.82 16.35
CA HIS A 268 -8.48 -19.95 16.95
C HIS A 268 -9.83 -20.06 16.20
N PRO A 269 -10.58 -21.16 16.41
CA PRO A 269 -11.85 -21.39 15.73
C PRO A 269 -12.95 -20.38 16.10
N ASP A 270 -12.73 -19.56 17.13
CA ASP A 270 -13.60 -18.47 17.55
C ASP A 270 -13.21 -17.10 16.96
N ALA A 271 -12.22 -17.05 16.05
CA ALA A 271 -11.90 -15.86 15.29
C ALA A 271 -13.14 -15.38 14.52
N PHE A 272 -13.54 -14.12 14.72
CA PHE A 272 -14.66 -13.55 13.96
C PHE A 272 -14.21 -12.64 12.82
N ARG A 273 -12.95 -12.17 12.86
CA ARG A 273 -12.42 -11.26 11.84
C ARG A 273 -10.93 -11.48 11.58
N VAL A 274 -10.56 -11.42 10.30
CA VAL A 274 -9.20 -11.20 9.82
C VAL A 274 -9.10 -9.73 9.44
N PHE A 275 -8.39 -8.95 10.23
CA PHE A 275 -8.19 -7.52 10.04
C PHE A 275 -6.84 -7.28 9.33
N VAL A 276 -6.89 -6.67 8.16
CA VAL A 276 -5.74 -6.42 7.29
C VAL A 276 -5.52 -4.92 7.18
N THR A 277 -4.31 -4.46 7.46
CA THR A 277 -3.99 -3.04 7.40
C THR A 277 -2.60 -2.75 6.86
N GLY A 278 -2.36 -1.50 6.52
CA GLY A 278 -1.10 -1.01 6.02
C GLY A 278 -1.19 0.47 5.72
N HIS A 279 -0.03 1.09 5.56
CA HIS A 279 0.13 2.49 5.23
C HIS A 279 0.91 2.64 3.93
N SER A 280 0.51 3.60 3.08
CA SER A 280 1.20 3.92 1.82
C SER A 280 1.40 2.73 0.88
N LEU A 281 2.63 2.38 0.48
CA LEU A 281 2.91 1.15 -0.26
C LEU A 281 2.32 -0.08 0.44
N GLY A 282 2.42 -0.15 1.77
CA GLY A 282 1.88 -1.22 2.57
C GLY A 282 0.34 -1.26 2.52
N ALA A 283 -0.31 -0.11 2.38
CA ALA A 283 -1.75 -0.04 2.19
C ALA A 283 -2.17 -0.75 0.90
N THR A 284 -1.48 -0.50 -0.22
CA THR A 284 -1.81 -1.16 -1.49
C THR A 284 -1.56 -2.67 -1.44
N ILE A 285 -0.48 -3.10 -0.79
CA ILE A 285 -0.19 -4.54 -0.59
C ILE A 285 -1.25 -5.19 0.31
N ALA A 286 -1.68 -4.52 1.37
CA ALA A 286 -2.73 -4.97 2.28
C ALA A 286 -4.10 -5.15 1.57
N VAL A 287 -4.41 -4.29 0.58
CA VAL A 287 -5.60 -4.49 -0.27
C VAL A 287 -5.52 -5.81 -1.04
N LEU A 288 -4.37 -6.10 -1.66
CA LEU A 288 -4.17 -7.36 -2.37
C LEU A 288 -4.20 -8.57 -1.43
N ASP A 289 -3.66 -8.44 -0.22
CA ASP A 289 -3.76 -9.49 0.81
C ASP A 289 -5.22 -9.79 1.16
N GLY A 290 -6.01 -8.77 1.49
CA GLY A 290 -7.42 -8.96 1.86
C GLY A 290 -8.19 -9.65 0.74
N ILE A 291 -8.07 -9.15 -0.50
CA ILE A 291 -8.73 -9.75 -1.68
C ILE A 291 -8.35 -11.23 -1.80
N ALA A 292 -7.06 -11.56 -1.73
CA ALA A 292 -6.62 -12.94 -1.93
C ALA A 292 -6.93 -13.85 -0.73
N LEU A 293 -6.82 -13.34 0.51
CA LEU A 293 -7.17 -14.08 1.73
C LEU A 293 -8.62 -14.50 1.77
N ARG A 294 -9.54 -13.76 1.13
CA ARG A 294 -10.94 -14.19 1.00
C ARG A 294 -11.09 -15.58 0.33
N ASN A 295 -10.09 -16.05 -0.43
CA ASN A 295 -10.07 -17.42 -0.97
C ASN A 295 -9.93 -18.52 0.09
N VAL A 296 -9.33 -18.22 1.26
CA VAL A 296 -9.00 -19.22 2.28
C VAL A 296 -9.65 -18.96 3.64
N VAL A 297 -10.03 -17.72 3.92
CA VAL A 297 -10.78 -17.38 5.13
C VAL A 297 -12.23 -17.86 4.92
N PRO A 298 -12.83 -18.61 5.86
CA PRO A 298 -14.25 -18.97 5.80
C PRO A 298 -15.15 -17.73 5.83
N THR A 299 -16.26 -17.70 5.08
CA THR A 299 -17.16 -16.52 5.01
C THR A 299 -17.88 -16.20 6.33
N SER A 300 -17.90 -17.15 7.29
CA SER A 300 -18.30 -16.90 8.67
C SER A 300 -17.35 -15.96 9.43
N VAL A 301 -16.11 -15.82 8.94
CA VAL A 301 -15.10 -14.89 9.44
C VAL A 301 -15.01 -13.70 8.48
N GLN A 302 -15.19 -12.50 9.01
CA GLN A 302 -15.10 -11.27 8.23
C GLN A 302 -13.65 -11.05 7.78
N VAL A 303 -13.45 -10.62 6.54
CA VAL A 303 -12.17 -10.05 6.12
C VAL A 303 -12.37 -8.55 6.02
N GLU A 304 -11.67 -7.80 6.87
CA GLU A 304 -11.73 -6.34 6.88
C GLU A 304 -10.38 -5.76 6.50
N VAL A 305 -10.37 -4.94 5.46
CA VAL A 305 -9.19 -4.20 5.00
C VAL A 305 -9.39 -2.73 5.35
N SER A 306 -8.55 -2.19 6.22
CA SER A 306 -8.60 -0.77 6.59
C SER A 306 -7.20 -0.19 6.47
N VAL A 307 -7.01 0.78 5.59
CA VAL A 307 -5.66 1.22 5.18
C VAL A 307 -5.54 2.73 5.07
N THR A 308 -4.35 3.29 5.29
CA THR A 308 -4.07 4.73 5.29
C THR A 308 -3.15 5.15 4.15
N GLY A 309 -3.42 6.30 3.53
CA GLY A 309 -2.54 6.89 2.51
C GLY A 309 -2.35 6.04 1.26
N GLN A 310 -3.33 5.21 0.91
CA GLN A 310 -3.24 4.19 -0.15
C GLN A 310 -3.14 4.82 -1.55
N PRO A 311 -2.06 4.57 -2.33
CA PRO A 311 -2.02 4.89 -3.76
C PRO A 311 -3.00 4.07 -4.59
N ARG A 312 -3.36 4.55 -5.79
CA ARG A 312 -4.22 3.79 -6.71
C ARG A 312 -3.57 2.46 -7.08
N VAL A 313 -4.36 1.38 -7.01
CA VAL A 313 -3.84 0.02 -7.16
C VAL A 313 -3.88 -0.47 -8.60
N GLY A 314 -4.98 -0.17 -9.31
CA GLY A 314 -5.24 -0.74 -10.62
C GLY A 314 -6.21 0.07 -11.46
N ASN A 315 -6.65 -0.52 -12.56
CA ASN A 315 -7.55 0.09 -13.53
C ASN A 315 -9.03 0.14 -13.02
N PRO A 316 -9.94 0.81 -13.75
CA PRO A 316 -11.36 0.85 -13.38
C PRO A 316 -12.02 -0.53 -13.22
N VAL A 317 -11.54 -1.53 -13.95
CA VAL A 317 -12.01 -2.92 -13.82
C VAL A 317 -11.65 -3.48 -12.44
N PHE A 318 -10.41 -3.33 -12.00
CA PHE A 318 -10.00 -3.72 -10.64
C PHE A 318 -10.81 -2.99 -9.57
N ALA A 319 -10.96 -1.67 -9.70
CA ALA A 319 -11.72 -0.85 -8.75
C ALA A 319 -13.20 -1.28 -8.66
N ALA A 320 -13.83 -1.60 -9.80
CA ALA A 320 -15.21 -2.08 -9.84
C ALA A 320 -15.37 -3.48 -9.24
N LEU A 321 -14.41 -4.38 -9.47
CA LEU A 321 -14.43 -5.72 -8.87
C LEU A 321 -14.24 -5.68 -7.34
N LEU A 322 -13.39 -4.79 -6.84
CA LEU A 322 -13.25 -4.57 -5.40
C LEU A 322 -14.53 -3.99 -4.78
N ASP A 323 -15.16 -3.01 -5.43
CA ASP A 323 -16.47 -2.51 -5.00
C ASP A 323 -17.52 -3.62 -4.96
N GLN A 324 -17.53 -4.48 -5.98
CA GLN A 324 -18.46 -5.59 -6.06
C GLN A 324 -18.21 -6.63 -4.95
N LEU A 325 -16.94 -6.91 -4.62
CA LEU A 325 -16.58 -7.79 -3.52
C LEU A 325 -17.16 -7.27 -2.20
N VAL A 326 -17.02 -5.96 -1.93
CA VAL A 326 -17.58 -5.32 -0.72
C VAL A 326 -19.11 -5.34 -0.73
N GLN A 327 -19.73 -5.10 -1.89
CA GLN A 327 -21.19 -5.05 -2.02
C GLN A 327 -21.87 -6.42 -1.97
N THR A 328 -21.11 -7.52 -2.10
CA THR A 328 -21.66 -8.88 -2.07
C THR A 328 -21.69 -9.38 -0.62
N PRO A 329 -22.86 -9.41 0.07
CA PRO A 329 -22.89 -9.67 1.52
C PRO A 329 -22.38 -11.06 1.89
N ALA A 330 -22.55 -12.04 1.00
CA ALA A 330 -22.08 -13.41 1.19
C ALA A 330 -20.55 -13.53 1.29
N GLU A 331 -19.81 -12.54 0.80
CA GLU A 331 -18.34 -12.51 0.89
C GLU A 331 -17.86 -11.99 2.25
N ASN A 332 -18.73 -11.36 3.06
CA ASN A 332 -18.39 -10.82 4.38
C ASN A 332 -17.04 -10.07 4.36
N PHE A 333 -16.95 -9.11 3.45
CA PHE A 333 -15.73 -8.39 3.12
C PHE A 333 -15.96 -6.89 3.31
N VAL A 334 -15.10 -6.25 4.11
CA VAL A 334 -15.14 -4.82 4.39
C VAL A 334 -13.86 -4.18 3.89
N TYR A 335 -13.98 -3.01 3.29
CA TYR A 335 -12.82 -2.25 2.80
C TYR A 335 -13.01 -0.75 3.01
N HIS A 336 -12.03 -0.13 3.66
CA HIS A 336 -11.94 1.31 3.89
C HIS A 336 -10.55 1.82 3.53
N ARG A 337 -10.51 2.92 2.78
CA ARG A 337 -9.29 3.67 2.47
C ARG A 337 -9.33 5.05 3.11
N ILE A 338 -8.40 5.33 4.01
CA ILE A 338 -8.33 6.57 4.77
C ILE A 338 -7.34 7.51 4.08
N THR A 339 -7.82 8.68 3.66
CA THR A 339 -7.02 9.74 3.02
C THR A 339 -6.88 10.93 3.96
N ASN A 340 -5.67 11.48 4.10
CA ASN A 340 -5.42 12.61 5.00
C ASN A 340 -5.25 13.91 4.21
N HIS A 341 -6.13 14.88 4.47
CA HIS A 341 -6.13 16.23 3.91
C HIS A 341 -5.71 16.26 2.43
N ALA A 342 -4.52 16.80 2.14
CA ALA A 342 -3.96 16.98 0.80
C ALA A 342 -2.78 16.02 0.52
N ASP A 343 -2.79 14.82 1.11
CA ASP A 343 -1.79 13.79 0.86
C ASP A 343 -1.73 13.45 -0.64
N ILE A 344 -0.55 13.58 -1.25
CA ILE A 344 -0.28 13.28 -2.66
C ILE A 344 -0.32 11.77 -2.99
N PHE A 345 -0.05 10.88 -2.04
CA PHE A 345 0.10 9.45 -2.35
C PHE A 345 -1.18 8.77 -2.87
N PRO A 346 -2.37 9.04 -2.30
CA PRO A 346 -3.64 8.63 -2.89
C PRO A 346 -3.85 9.08 -4.33
N HIS A 347 -3.19 10.15 -4.77
CA HIS A 347 -3.29 10.71 -6.11
C HIS A 347 -2.18 10.24 -7.06
N LEU A 348 -1.19 9.50 -6.57
CA LEU A 348 -0.20 8.87 -7.44
C LEU A 348 -0.87 7.85 -8.36
N PHE A 349 -0.22 7.62 -9.50
CA PHE A 349 -0.80 6.94 -10.66
C PHE A 349 -2.07 7.69 -11.13
N PRO A 350 -1.89 8.88 -11.73
CA PRO A 350 -2.99 9.80 -12.01
C PRO A 350 -4.12 9.18 -12.83
N LEU A 351 -5.35 9.67 -12.67
CA LEU A 351 -6.54 9.14 -13.38
C LEU A 351 -6.34 9.05 -14.90
N ILE A 352 -5.69 10.05 -15.48
CA ILE A 352 -5.40 10.11 -16.91
C ILE A 352 -4.50 8.96 -17.41
N THR A 353 -3.68 8.37 -16.52
CA THR A 353 -2.85 7.20 -16.83
C THR A 353 -3.65 5.90 -16.85
N GLY A 354 -4.92 5.93 -16.42
CA GLY A 354 -5.86 4.82 -16.45
C GLY A 354 -5.97 4.01 -15.17
N TYR A 355 -5.36 4.48 -14.08
CA TYR A 355 -5.59 3.95 -12.74
C TYR A 355 -6.84 4.60 -12.12
N GLN A 356 -7.49 3.90 -11.19
CA GLN A 356 -8.66 4.39 -10.48
C GLN A 356 -8.75 3.74 -9.09
N HIS A 357 -9.17 4.52 -8.09
CA HIS A 357 -9.57 4.00 -6.79
C HIS A 357 -10.93 3.29 -6.86
N SER A 358 -11.10 2.31 -5.99
CA SER A 358 -12.39 1.82 -5.55
C SER A 358 -13.11 2.84 -4.63
N SER A 359 -14.35 2.55 -4.30
CA SER A 359 -15.18 3.33 -3.38
C SER A 359 -14.71 3.19 -1.92
N ASN A 360 -15.51 3.70 -0.97
CA ASN A 360 -15.27 3.62 0.48
C ASN A 360 -14.06 4.43 0.98
N GLU A 361 -13.90 5.62 0.44
CA GLU A 361 -12.98 6.61 1.00
C GLU A 361 -13.51 7.16 2.31
N ILE A 362 -12.61 7.28 3.28
CA ILE A 362 -12.79 8.08 4.47
C ILE A 362 -11.77 9.21 4.40
N TRP A 363 -12.25 10.43 4.21
CA TRP A 363 -11.38 11.58 4.07
C TRP A 363 -11.36 12.40 5.35
N ILE A 364 -10.15 12.72 5.82
CA ILE A 364 -9.91 13.68 6.89
C ILE A 364 -9.67 15.04 6.22
N PRO A 365 -10.64 15.96 6.18
CA PRO A 365 -10.55 17.18 5.37
C PRO A 365 -9.59 18.22 5.93
N THR A 366 -9.14 18.08 7.18
CA THR A 366 -8.37 19.09 7.89
C THR A 366 -6.93 18.62 8.14
N ALA A 367 -5.96 19.43 7.73
CA ALA A 367 -4.55 19.25 8.10
C ALA A 367 -4.36 19.21 9.62
N ASN A 368 -3.28 18.58 10.09
CA ASN A 368 -2.96 18.48 11.52
C ASN A 368 -4.13 17.93 12.37
N SER A 369 -4.80 16.91 11.86
CA SER A 369 -5.94 16.30 12.53
C SER A 369 -5.60 15.78 13.94
N ASN A 370 -6.56 15.87 14.84
CA ASN A 370 -6.50 15.31 16.19
C ASN A 370 -7.72 14.39 16.42
N PHE A 371 -7.82 13.80 17.62
CA PHE A 371 -8.90 12.87 17.98
C PHE A 371 -10.32 13.43 17.76
N SER A 372 -10.49 14.74 17.88
CA SER A 372 -11.77 15.44 17.72
C SER A 372 -12.02 15.92 16.29
N THR A 373 -11.03 15.84 15.39
CA THR A 373 -11.18 16.31 14.01
C THR A 373 -12.29 15.52 13.29
N PRO A 374 -13.26 16.19 12.64
CA PRO A 374 -14.27 15.51 11.85
C PRO A 374 -13.63 14.86 10.62
N ALA A 375 -14.21 13.74 10.20
CA ALA A 375 -13.87 13.05 8.96
C ALA A 375 -15.17 12.63 8.29
N VAL A 376 -15.11 12.37 6.98
CA VAL A 376 -16.29 12.09 6.16
C VAL A 376 -16.11 10.80 5.38
N LEU A 377 -17.21 10.08 5.18
CA LEU A 377 -17.29 8.98 4.22
C LEU A 377 -17.64 9.57 2.84
N CYS A 378 -16.86 9.24 1.82
CA CYS A 378 -17.09 9.73 0.47
C CYS A 378 -17.81 8.68 -0.37
N PRO A 379 -19.01 8.97 -0.88
CA PRO A 379 -19.70 8.05 -1.76
C PRO A 379 -18.95 7.85 -3.08
N GLY A 380 -18.99 6.62 -3.58
CA GLY A 380 -18.46 6.25 -4.89
C GLY A 380 -16.94 6.33 -5.01
N LYS A 381 -16.47 6.14 -6.25
CA LYS A 381 -15.06 6.21 -6.64
C LYS A 381 -14.67 7.66 -6.91
N GLU A 382 -13.45 8.05 -6.52
CA GLU A 382 -12.83 9.32 -6.95
C GLU A 382 -13.77 10.52 -6.74
N ASN A 383 -14.26 10.69 -5.51
CA ASN A 383 -15.27 11.69 -5.21
C ASN A 383 -14.67 13.10 -5.22
N GLN A 384 -15.18 13.97 -6.10
CA GLN A 384 -14.69 15.33 -6.32
C GLN A 384 -14.88 16.26 -5.10
N ASN A 385 -15.75 15.90 -4.16
CA ASN A 385 -15.98 16.61 -2.91
C ASN A 385 -15.12 16.09 -1.74
N CYS A 386 -14.19 15.16 -1.98
CA CYS A 386 -13.29 14.58 -0.99
C CYS A 386 -11.81 14.84 -1.29
N ALA A 387 -10.88 13.90 -1.10
CA ALA A 387 -9.45 14.15 -1.34
C ALA A 387 -9.18 14.63 -2.78
N LEU A 388 -9.99 14.21 -3.75
CA LEU A 388 -9.89 14.70 -5.13
C LEU A 388 -10.16 16.22 -5.28
N SER A 389 -10.81 16.85 -4.30
CA SER A 389 -10.90 18.32 -4.24
C SER A 389 -9.54 19.02 -4.02
N GLN A 390 -8.54 18.29 -3.52
CA GLN A 390 -7.24 18.83 -3.13
C GLN A 390 -6.19 18.78 -4.24
N VAL A 391 -6.52 18.36 -5.47
CA VAL A 391 -5.55 18.16 -6.57
C VAL A 391 -4.66 19.36 -6.90
N LEU A 392 -5.06 20.58 -6.51
CA LEU A 392 -4.29 21.82 -6.67
C LEU A 392 -3.34 22.14 -5.52
N SER A 393 -3.46 21.43 -4.39
CA SER A 393 -2.77 21.73 -3.13
C SER A 393 -2.11 20.49 -2.51
N LEU A 394 -1.93 19.44 -3.30
CA LEU A 394 -1.33 18.19 -2.84
C LEU A 394 0.10 18.39 -2.34
N THR A 395 0.45 17.63 -1.30
CA THR A 395 1.75 17.68 -0.63
C THR A 395 2.09 16.32 -0.02
N MET A 396 3.38 16.00 0.06
CA MET A 396 3.84 14.82 0.78
C MET A 396 3.81 14.96 2.30
N THR A 397 3.67 16.19 2.82
CA THR A 397 3.74 16.47 4.27
C THR A 397 2.58 15.88 5.05
N GLU A 398 1.42 15.69 4.42
CA GLU A 398 0.23 15.11 5.03
C GLU A 398 0.27 13.58 5.07
N HIS A 399 1.23 12.95 4.38
CA HIS A 399 1.20 11.51 4.14
C HIS A 399 1.36 10.68 5.41
N ALA A 400 2.31 11.03 6.26
CA ALA A 400 2.53 10.37 7.55
C ALA A 400 1.45 10.73 8.58
N GLY A 401 0.50 11.59 8.25
CA GLY A 401 -0.54 12.09 9.14
C GLY A 401 -0.23 13.47 9.72
N PRO A 402 -0.90 13.84 10.83
CA PRO A 402 -1.61 12.93 11.72
C PRO A 402 -2.96 12.45 11.15
N TYR A 403 -3.26 11.17 11.33
CA TYR A 403 -4.56 10.52 11.12
C TYR A 403 -5.28 10.43 12.47
N PHE A 404 -6.24 11.33 12.72
CA PHE A 404 -6.92 11.48 14.02
C PHE A 404 -5.94 11.67 15.20
N GLY A 405 -4.87 12.43 14.99
CA GLY A 405 -3.85 12.69 16.01
C GLY A 405 -2.67 11.71 16.02
N HIS A 406 -2.70 10.66 15.19
CA HIS A 406 -1.64 9.66 15.12
C HIS A 406 -0.81 9.79 13.85
N TYR A 407 0.51 9.81 14.00
CA TYR A 407 1.39 9.66 12.86
C TYR A 407 1.60 8.17 12.55
N VAL A 408 1.78 7.86 11.27
CA VAL A 408 2.01 6.50 10.78
C VAL A 408 3.25 6.52 9.89
N GLY A 409 4.15 5.54 10.09
CA GLY A 409 5.41 5.48 9.37
C GLY A 409 6.49 6.44 9.89
N VAL A 410 6.36 6.91 11.13
CA VAL A 410 7.36 7.76 11.80
C VAL A 410 8.15 6.91 12.82
N PRO A 411 9.46 6.66 12.60
CA PRO A 411 10.25 5.79 13.49
C PRO A 411 10.34 6.27 14.95
N ALA A 412 10.08 7.57 15.20
CA ALA A 412 10.07 8.12 16.56
C ALA A 412 8.97 7.52 17.43
N ASP A 413 7.86 7.09 16.83
CA ASP A 413 6.68 6.55 17.54
C ASP A 413 6.87 5.09 17.98
N CYS A 414 7.97 4.45 17.55
CA CYS A 414 8.33 3.09 17.95
C CYS A 414 9.06 3.01 19.31
N ARG A 415 9.31 4.15 19.95
CA ARG A 415 10.06 4.21 21.21
C ARG A 415 9.17 3.80 22.39
N ALA A 416 9.66 2.86 23.19
CA ALA A 416 9.06 2.40 24.44
C ALA A 416 9.23 3.41 25.57
#